data_AF-A0ABD0YFU5-F1
#
_entry.id   AF-A0ABD0YFU5-F1
#
_cell.length_a   1.000
_cell.length_b   1.000
_cell.length_c   1.000
_cell.angle_alpha   90.00
_cell.angle_beta   90.00
_cell.angle_gamma   90.00
#
_symmetry.space_group_name_H-M   'P 1'
#
loop_
_entity.id
_entity.type
_entity.pdbx_description
1 polymer ?
#
loop_
_entity_poly.entity_id
_entity_poly.type
_entity_poly.pdbx_seq_one_letter_code
_entity_poly.pdbx_strand_id
1 'polypeptide(L)'
;MMLEFSQYLENYLWPNYETDKASYAHMMSIVVMINEKFRERVPAWNVMKQNPVHVMGFFRHVFKTCLNKTDNSFREKTALIMFLTHAFNSMEVDLIREQLKRLISLSMWVSLQLNRREQELRNHSRWRKFWGKVMKKDVKENLEQVDWERRFLHRLILNFMHHLAAVPDTGIIDPGYIHYCERFLELMIDLEASLPTRRFFNTVLDDSHLLLVCEMSPLVKNPQGKLFAQVSCMICFF
;
A
#
# COMPACT_ATOMS: atom_id res chain seq x y z
N MET A 1 7.15 7.25 -21.43
CA MET A 1 6.70 7.59 -22.79
C MET A 1 7.25 6.67 -23.90
N MET A 2 8.55 6.69 -24.26
CA MET A 2 9.05 5.87 -25.40
C MET A 2 8.84 4.35 -25.22
N LEU A 3 9.08 3.81 -24.02
CA LEU A 3 8.87 2.38 -23.72
C LEU A 3 7.40 1.98 -23.68
N GLU A 4 6.49 2.91 -23.38
CA GLU A 4 5.05 2.65 -23.38
C GLU A 4 4.54 2.59 -24.81
N PHE A 5 4.99 3.53 -25.63
CA PHE A 5 4.70 3.56 -27.06
C PHE A 5 5.17 2.29 -27.79
N SER A 6 6.29 1.69 -27.35
CA SER A 6 6.79 0.43 -27.91
C SER A 6 6.09 -0.81 -27.34
N GLN A 7 5.03 -0.66 -26.53
CA GLN A 7 4.31 -1.76 -25.89
C GLN A 7 5.23 -2.68 -25.07
N TYR A 8 6.20 -2.09 -24.35
CA TYR A 8 7.20 -2.84 -23.59
C TYR A 8 6.58 -3.74 -22.51
N LEU A 9 5.47 -3.28 -21.91
CA LEU A 9 4.74 -4.07 -20.90
C LEU A 9 4.09 -5.30 -21.53
N GLU A 10 3.38 -5.10 -22.63
CA GLU A 10 2.56 -6.11 -23.30
C GLU A 10 3.39 -7.14 -24.04
N ASN A 11 4.43 -6.71 -24.74
CA ASN A 11 5.17 -7.57 -25.65
C ASN A 11 6.43 -8.18 -25.03
N TYR A 12 6.94 -7.63 -23.92
CA TYR A 12 8.20 -8.08 -23.33
C TYR A 12 8.11 -8.34 -21.83
N LEU A 13 7.69 -7.37 -21.01
CA LEU A 13 7.76 -7.53 -19.56
C LEU A 13 6.79 -8.59 -19.03
N TRP A 14 5.49 -8.45 -19.30
CA TRP A 14 4.48 -9.34 -18.71
C TRP A 14 4.55 -10.78 -19.25
N PRO A 15 4.69 -11.04 -20.56
CA PRO A 15 4.77 -12.40 -21.08
C PRO A 15 5.96 -13.19 -20.52
N ASN A 16 7.06 -12.52 -20.16
CA ASN A 16 8.27 -13.15 -19.64
C ASN A 16 8.37 -13.09 -18.11
N TYR A 17 7.36 -12.57 -17.42
CA TYR A 17 7.37 -12.52 -15.95
C TYR A 17 7.02 -13.90 -15.38
N GLU A 18 7.98 -14.55 -14.72
CA GLU A 18 7.74 -15.77 -13.94
C GLU A 18 7.82 -15.48 -12.44
N THR A 19 6.79 -15.92 -11.70
CA THR A 19 6.78 -15.93 -10.23
C THR A 19 8.03 -16.63 -9.69
N ASP A 20 8.62 -16.09 -8.62
CA ASP A 20 9.82 -16.59 -7.92
C ASP A 20 11.14 -16.57 -8.72
N LYS A 21 11.12 -16.31 -10.04
CA LYS A 21 12.32 -16.15 -10.88
C LYS A 21 12.55 -14.71 -11.31
N ALA A 22 11.50 -13.91 -11.42
CA ALA A 22 11.60 -12.53 -11.85
C ALA A 22 12.48 -11.71 -10.88
N SER A 23 13.40 -10.93 -11.45
CA SER A 23 14.30 -10.07 -10.68
C SER A 23 13.59 -8.84 -10.13
N TYR A 24 14.25 -8.16 -9.19
CA TYR A 24 13.82 -6.85 -8.71
C TYR A 24 13.61 -5.85 -9.86
N ALA A 25 14.58 -5.78 -10.80
CA ALA A 25 14.52 -4.85 -11.93
C ALA A 25 13.34 -5.15 -12.87
N HIS A 26 13.03 -6.43 -13.10
CA HIS A 26 11.88 -6.84 -13.90
C HIS A 26 10.55 -6.42 -13.25
N MET A 27 10.40 -6.70 -11.95
CA MET A 27 9.23 -6.29 -11.18
C MET A 27 9.08 -4.77 -11.18
N MET A 28 10.15 -4.02 -10.88
CA MET A 28 10.13 -2.56 -10.88
C MET A 28 9.82 -1.97 -12.25
N SER A 29 10.30 -2.60 -13.33
CA SER A 29 9.97 -2.18 -14.70
C SER A 29 8.46 -2.29 -14.95
N ILE A 30 7.83 -3.38 -14.52
CA ILE A 30 6.38 -3.56 -14.64
C ILE A 30 5.63 -2.50 -13.82
N VAL A 31 6.05 -2.26 -12.57
CA VAL A 31 5.49 -1.22 -11.69
C VAL A 31 5.51 0.15 -12.37
N VAL A 32 6.67 0.55 -12.92
CA VAL A 32 6.83 1.85 -13.60
C VAL A 32 5.97 1.93 -14.86
N MET A 33 5.90 0.86 -15.66
CA MET A 33 5.08 0.84 -16.87
C MET A 33 3.58 0.95 -16.55
N ILE A 34 3.11 0.31 -15.48
CA ILE A 34 1.73 0.42 -15.03
C ILE A 34 1.42 1.85 -14.57
N ASN A 35 2.30 2.44 -13.76
CA ASN A 35 2.14 3.84 -13.32
C ASN A 35 2.10 4.81 -14.51
N GLU A 36 2.95 4.61 -15.52
CA GLU A 36 2.95 5.43 -16.73
C GLU A 36 1.64 5.27 -17.50
N LYS A 37 1.07 4.06 -17.60
CA LYS A 37 -0.24 3.85 -18.23
C LYS A 37 -1.35 4.60 -17.51
N PHE A 38 -1.35 4.63 -16.17
CA PHE A 38 -2.28 5.45 -15.41
C PHE A 38 -2.07 6.95 -15.66
N ARG A 39 -0.81 7.39 -15.76
CA ARG A 39 -0.46 8.78 -16.07
C ARG A 39 -1.00 9.23 -17.43
N GLU A 40 -0.86 8.37 -18.44
CA GLU A 40 -1.36 8.60 -19.81
C GLU A 40 -2.85 8.23 -19.97
N ARG A 41 -3.51 7.79 -18.88
CA ARG A 41 -4.95 7.44 -18.82
C ARG A 41 -5.35 6.34 -19.81
N VAL A 42 -4.47 5.38 -20.05
CA VAL A 42 -4.73 4.20 -20.89
C VAL A 42 -4.99 2.96 -20.03
N PRO A 43 -5.68 1.92 -20.55
CA PRO A 43 -5.99 0.72 -19.77
C PRO A 43 -4.73 -0.01 -19.27
N ALA A 44 -4.49 0.00 -17.96
CA ALA A 44 -3.28 -0.58 -17.37
C ALA A 44 -3.33 -2.10 -17.15
N TRP A 45 -4.52 -2.64 -16.83
CA TRP A 45 -4.66 -4.03 -16.36
C TRP A 45 -4.96 -5.07 -17.44
N ASN A 46 -5.14 -4.65 -18.70
CA ASN A 46 -5.60 -5.54 -19.78
C ASN A 46 -4.63 -6.71 -20.04
N VAL A 47 -3.33 -6.45 -20.02
CA VAL A 47 -2.29 -7.47 -20.22
C VAL A 47 -2.35 -8.57 -19.14
N MET A 48 -2.57 -8.17 -17.88
CA MET A 48 -2.68 -9.09 -16.75
C MET A 48 -3.99 -9.89 -16.79
N LYS A 49 -5.07 -9.31 -17.31
CA LYS A 49 -6.34 -10.03 -17.53
C LYS A 49 -6.21 -11.11 -18.60
N GLN A 50 -5.41 -10.86 -19.65
CA GLN A 50 -5.18 -11.83 -20.73
C GLN A 50 -4.31 -13.01 -20.27
N ASN A 51 -3.31 -12.76 -19.43
CA ASN A 51 -2.49 -13.81 -18.83
C ASN A 51 -2.38 -13.63 -17.30
N PRO A 52 -3.34 -14.16 -16.52
CA PRO A 52 -3.43 -13.90 -15.07
C PRO A 52 -2.54 -14.82 -14.21
N VAL A 53 -1.84 -15.79 -14.80
CA VAL A 53 -1.14 -16.88 -14.10
C VAL A 53 -0.18 -16.37 -13.02
N HIS A 54 0.55 -15.28 -13.31
CA HIS A 54 1.57 -14.75 -12.42
C HIS A 54 1.12 -13.56 -11.56
N VAL A 55 -0.14 -13.13 -11.63
CA VAL A 55 -0.63 -11.91 -10.95
C VAL A 55 -0.46 -12.00 -9.44
N MET A 56 -0.88 -13.10 -8.82
CA MET A 56 -0.72 -13.30 -7.38
C MET A 56 0.77 -13.26 -6.96
N GLY A 57 1.63 -13.88 -7.77
CA GLY A 57 3.09 -13.86 -7.55
C GLY A 57 3.67 -12.45 -7.64
N PHE A 58 3.28 -11.70 -8.67
CA PHE A 58 3.69 -10.32 -8.87
C PHE A 58 3.28 -9.41 -7.72
N PHE A 59 2.02 -9.42 -7.31
CA PHE A 59 1.54 -8.61 -6.19
C PHE A 59 2.27 -8.95 -4.89
N ARG A 60 2.52 -10.22 -4.61
CA ARG A 60 3.31 -10.66 -3.44
C ARG A 60 4.75 -10.15 -3.50
N HIS A 61 5.37 -10.16 -4.68
CA HIS A 61 6.70 -9.61 -4.89
C HIS A 61 6.69 -8.10 -4.59
N VAL A 62 5.73 -7.34 -5.15
CA VAL A 62 5.56 -5.91 -4.88
C VAL A 62 5.39 -5.63 -3.38
N PHE A 63 4.46 -6.31 -2.70
CA PHE A 63 4.20 -6.08 -1.28
C PHE A 63 5.44 -6.35 -0.42
N LYS A 64 6.16 -7.44 -0.69
CA LYS A 64 7.41 -7.74 0.03
C LYS A 64 8.43 -6.63 -0.20
N THR A 65 8.58 -6.17 -1.44
CA THR A 65 9.51 -5.09 -1.77
C THR A 65 9.15 -3.76 -1.08
N CYS A 66 7.87 -3.44 -0.91
CA CYS A 66 7.45 -2.24 -0.16
C CYS A 66 7.90 -2.25 1.31
N LEU A 67 8.08 -3.44 1.90
CA LEU A 67 8.46 -3.59 3.31
C LEU A 67 9.92 -4.01 3.52
N ASN A 68 10.63 -4.37 2.45
CA ASN A 68 12.03 -4.75 2.53
C ASN A 68 12.89 -3.57 2.99
N LYS A 69 13.87 -3.86 3.85
CA LYS A 69 14.85 -2.89 4.35
C LYS A 69 15.97 -2.57 3.35
N THR A 70 15.83 -2.99 2.09
CA THR A 70 16.82 -2.68 1.07
C THR A 70 16.90 -1.16 0.87
N ASP A 71 18.10 -0.66 0.55
CA ASP A 71 18.36 0.74 0.18
C ASP A 71 17.77 1.07 -1.20
N ASN A 72 16.46 0.85 -1.36
CA ASN A 72 15.73 1.32 -2.52
C ASN A 72 15.75 2.85 -2.47
N SER A 73 16.02 3.46 -3.62
CA SER A 73 15.93 4.91 -3.74
C SER A 73 14.52 5.40 -3.41
N PHE A 74 14.38 6.63 -2.91
CA PHE A 74 13.05 7.21 -2.68
C PHE A 74 12.21 7.23 -3.96
N ARG A 75 12.85 7.37 -5.14
CA ARG A 75 12.17 7.26 -6.43
C ARG A 75 11.49 5.90 -6.64
N GLU A 76 12.19 4.80 -6.34
CA GLU A 76 11.62 3.45 -6.45
C GLU A 76 10.53 3.21 -5.41
N LYS A 77 10.75 3.68 -4.18
CA LYS A 77 9.72 3.62 -3.11
C LYS A 77 8.46 4.37 -3.52
N THR A 78 8.59 5.58 -4.07
CA THR A 78 7.46 6.36 -4.59
C THR A 78 6.74 5.60 -5.70
N ALA A 79 7.46 4.99 -6.66
CA ALA A 79 6.84 4.22 -7.73
C ALA A 79 6.03 3.03 -7.19
N LEU A 80 6.53 2.35 -6.15
CA LEU A 80 5.79 1.27 -5.48
C LEU A 80 4.54 1.79 -4.78
N ILE A 81 4.62 2.92 -4.06
CA ILE A 81 3.46 3.53 -3.41
C ILE A 81 2.41 3.96 -4.44
N MET A 82 2.81 4.62 -5.53
CA MET A 82 1.90 5.00 -6.62
C MET A 82 1.22 3.78 -7.23
N PHE A 83 1.95 2.68 -7.42
CA PHE A 83 1.37 1.44 -7.91
C PHE A 83 0.31 0.89 -6.94
N LEU A 84 0.58 0.91 -5.63
CA LEU A 84 -0.40 0.50 -4.62
C LEU A 84 -1.64 1.39 -4.67
N THR A 85 -1.46 2.72 -4.79
CA THR A 85 -2.56 3.68 -4.94
C THR A 85 -3.43 3.31 -6.14
N HIS A 86 -2.82 3.11 -7.31
CA HIS A 86 -3.53 2.68 -8.50
C HIS A 86 -4.24 1.33 -8.34
N ALA A 87 -3.62 0.37 -7.65
CA ALA A 87 -4.22 -0.93 -7.41
C ALA A 87 -5.46 -0.83 -6.49
N PHE A 88 -5.37 -0.09 -5.38
CA PHE A 88 -6.51 0.13 -4.47
C PHE A 88 -7.64 0.94 -5.12
N ASN A 89 -7.29 1.90 -5.99
CA ASN A 89 -8.26 2.65 -6.78
C ASN A 89 -8.86 1.85 -7.95
N SER A 90 -8.36 0.65 -8.21
CA SER A 90 -8.86 -0.27 -9.25
C SER A 90 -9.57 -1.50 -8.68
N MET A 91 -10.12 -1.38 -7.46
CA MET A 91 -10.81 -2.48 -6.76
C MET A 91 -12.07 -2.97 -7.46
N GLU A 92 -12.61 -2.23 -8.43
CA GLU A 92 -13.67 -2.66 -9.33
C GLU A 92 -13.24 -3.77 -10.29
N VAL A 93 -11.94 -3.86 -10.60
CA VAL A 93 -11.39 -4.93 -11.43
C VAL A 93 -11.21 -6.19 -10.59
N ASP A 94 -12.00 -7.23 -10.87
CA ASP A 94 -12.03 -8.48 -10.08
C ASP A 94 -10.64 -9.10 -9.86
N LEU A 95 -9.81 -9.12 -10.91
CA LEU A 95 -8.43 -9.63 -10.84
C LEU A 95 -7.60 -8.93 -9.75
N ILE A 96 -7.75 -7.61 -9.63
CA ILE A 96 -7.02 -6.76 -8.67
C ILE A 96 -7.66 -6.88 -7.29
N ARG A 97 -8.99 -6.86 -7.22
CA ARG A 97 -9.78 -7.05 -6.00
C ARG A 97 -9.38 -8.33 -5.27
N GLU A 98 -9.18 -9.42 -5.99
CA GLU A 98 -8.78 -10.70 -5.41
C GLU A 98 -7.42 -10.64 -4.69
N GLN A 99 -6.50 -9.80 -5.16
CA GLN A 99 -5.18 -9.62 -4.54
C GLN A 99 -5.25 -8.73 -3.29
N LEU A 100 -6.11 -7.71 -3.31
CA LEU A 100 -6.14 -6.67 -2.28
C LEU A 100 -7.14 -6.93 -1.16
N LYS A 101 -8.24 -7.66 -1.42
CA LYS A 101 -9.34 -7.86 -0.45
C LYS A 101 -8.87 -8.43 0.90
N ARG A 102 -7.78 -9.20 0.91
CA ARG A 102 -7.22 -9.78 2.13
C ARG A 102 -6.59 -8.72 3.02
N LEU A 103 -5.96 -7.70 2.42
CA LEU A 103 -5.24 -6.62 3.11
C LEU A 103 -6.17 -5.65 3.84
N ILE A 104 -7.42 -5.52 3.39
CA ILE A 104 -8.43 -4.57 3.89
C ILE A 104 -9.64 -5.27 4.54
N SER A 105 -9.52 -6.57 4.82
CA SER A 105 -10.59 -7.34 5.47
C SER A 105 -10.58 -7.13 6.99
N LEU A 106 -11.67 -7.51 7.68
CA LEU A 106 -11.73 -7.53 9.15
C LEU A 106 -10.52 -8.21 9.80
N SER A 107 -9.91 -9.17 9.11
CA SER A 107 -8.73 -9.90 9.60
C SER A 107 -7.49 -9.02 9.78
N MET A 108 -7.43 -7.82 9.19
CA MET A 108 -6.34 -6.86 9.42
C MET A 108 -6.26 -6.38 10.87
N TRP A 109 -7.36 -6.45 11.63
CA TRP A 109 -7.39 -6.11 13.06
C TRP A 109 -6.50 -7.01 13.93
N VAL A 110 -5.85 -8.03 13.34
CA VAL A 110 -4.73 -8.74 13.97
C VAL A 110 -3.56 -7.79 14.30
N SER A 111 -3.42 -6.67 13.57
CA SER A 111 -2.41 -5.65 13.83
C SER A 111 -2.75 -4.71 15.00
N LEU A 112 -4.02 -4.61 15.40
CA LEU A 112 -4.44 -3.72 16.49
C LEU A 112 -3.89 -4.18 17.84
N GLN A 113 -3.73 -3.23 18.75
CA GLN A 113 -3.52 -3.56 20.16
C GLN A 113 -4.67 -4.43 20.70
N LEU A 114 -4.34 -5.38 21.59
CA LEU A 114 -5.31 -6.36 22.11
C LEU A 114 -6.55 -5.68 22.72
N ASN A 115 -6.34 -4.67 23.56
CA ASN A 115 -7.42 -3.95 24.24
C ASN A 115 -8.30 -3.17 23.25
N ARG A 116 -7.68 -2.48 22.28
CA ARG A 116 -8.41 -1.75 21.24
C ARG A 116 -9.26 -2.70 20.40
N ARG A 117 -8.68 -3.82 19.95
CA ARG A 117 -9.40 -4.85 19.21
C ARG A 117 -10.60 -5.40 19.97
N GLU A 118 -10.41 -5.74 21.25
CA GLU A 118 -11.51 -6.28 22.07
C GLU A 118 -12.63 -5.26 22.28
N GLN A 119 -12.29 -3.98 22.46
CA GLN A 119 -13.27 -2.89 22.55
C GLN A 119 -14.12 -2.80 21.28
N GLU A 120 -13.49 -2.78 20.10
CA GLU A 120 -14.19 -2.70 18.82
C GLU A 120 -15.09 -3.93 18.56
N LEU A 121 -14.59 -5.13 18.89
CA LEU A 121 -15.36 -6.38 18.78
C LEU A 121 -16.48 -6.49 19.83
N ARG A 122 -16.40 -5.78 20.97
CA ARG A 122 -17.51 -5.69 21.94
C ARG A 122 -18.62 -4.79 21.40
N ASN A 123 -18.24 -3.65 20.82
CA ASN A 123 -19.19 -2.70 20.24
C ASN A 123 -19.98 -3.29 19.07
N HIS A 124 -19.39 -4.25 18.34
CA HIS A 124 -20.01 -4.89 17.18
C HIS A 124 -20.10 -6.42 17.31
N SER A 125 -21.18 -6.91 17.93
CA SER A 125 -21.40 -8.35 18.19
C SER A 125 -21.39 -9.23 16.92
N ARG A 126 -21.82 -8.70 15.76
CA ARG A 126 -21.73 -9.39 14.47
C ARG A 126 -20.27 -9.63 14.05
N TRP A 127 -19.41 -8.62 14.19
CA TRP A 127 -17.98 -8.72 13.85
C TRP A 127 -17.25 -9.69 14.76
N ARG A 128 -17.59 -9.77 16.05
CA ARG A 128 -17.06 -10.80 16.95
C ARG A 128 -17.32 -12.22 16.45
N LYS A 129 -18.53 -12.49 15.93
CA LYS A 129 -18.85 -13.80 15.32
C LYS A 129 -18.02 -14.06 14.06
N PHE A 130 -17.89 -13.07 13.17
CA PHE A 130 -17.08 -13.20 11.95
C PHE A 130 -15.59 -13.36 12.24
N TRP A 131 -15.04 -12.57 13.16
CA TRP A 131 -13.67 -12.66 13.66
C TRP A 131 -13.37 -14.07 14.16
N GLY A 132 -14.24 -14.63 15.00
CA GLY A 132 -14.09 -16.01 15.48
C GLY A 132 -14.08 -17.05 14.36
N LYS A 133 -14.83 -16.84 13.26
CA LYS A 133 -14.77 -17.72 12.08
C LYS A 133 -13.48 -17.57 11.29
N VAL A 134 -13.02 -16.34 11.07
CA VAL A 134 -11.76 -16.05 10.38
C VAL A 134 -10.60 -16.72 11.11
N MET A 135 -10.46 -16.47 12.41
CA MET A 135 -9.37 -17.04 13.22
C MET A 135 -9.40 -18.57 13.27
N LYS A 136 -10.60 -19.19 13.21
CA LYS A 136 -10.73 -20.66 13.16
C LYS A 136 -10.37 -21.25 11.79
N LYS A 137 -10.65 -20.52 10.69
CA LYS A 137 -10.33 -20.98 9.32
C LYS A 137 -8.82 -21.04 9.09
N ASP A 138 -8.08 -20.14 9.73
CA ASP A 138 -6.63 -20.00 9.56
C ASP A 138 -5.83 -21.23 9.95
N VAL A 139 -6.35 -22.07 10.85
CA VAL A 139 -5.74 -23.35 11.27
C VAL A 139 -5.51 -24.30 10.07
N LYS A 140 -6.16 -24.06 8.92
CA LYS A 140 -6.07 -24.89 7.71
C LYS A 140 -5.29 -24.27 6.55
N GLU A 141 -4.90 -23.00 6.63
CA GLU A 141 -4.17 -22.28 5.56
C GLU A 141 -2.71 -22.01 5.97
N ASN A 142 -1.87 -21.53 5.04
CA ASN A 142 -0.49 -21.12 5.33
C ASN A 142 -0.48 -19.90 6.27
N LEU A 143 -0.51 -20.17 7.57
CA LEU A 143 -0.71 -19.21 8.66
C LEU A 143 0.23 -18.02 8.60
N GLU A 144 1.51 -18.26 8.30
CA GLU A 144 2.53 -17.20 8.25
C GLU A 144 2.26 -16.21 7.13
N GLN A 145 1.92 -16.71 5.95
CA GLN A 145 1.60 -15.86 4.80
C GLN A 145 0.32 -15.06 5.04
N VAL A 146 -0.70 -15.69 5.63
CA VAL A 146 -1.97 -15.04 5.94
C VAL A 146 -1.80 -13.95 7.01
N ASP A 147 -1.05 -14.22 8.09
CA ASP A 147 -0.72 -13.21 9.10
C ASP A 147 0.11 -12.06 8.51
N TRP A 148 1.04 -12.38 7.61
CA TRP A 148 1.85 -11.38 6.93
C TRP A 148 0.99 -10.42 6.09
N GLU A 149 0.07 -10.95 5.28
CA GLU A 149 -0.84 -10.16 4.45
C GLU A 149 -1.76 -9.27 5.31
N ARG A 150 -2.25 -9.77 6.45
CA ARG A 150 -3.11 -9.00 7.39
C ARG A 150 -2.42 -7.80 8.00
N ARG A 151 -1.13 -7.92 8.27
CA ARG A 151 -0.32 -6.89 8.90
C ARG A 151 0.36 -5.97 7.89
N PHE A 152 0.20 -6.22 6.59
CA PHE A 152 0.91 -5.49 5.54
C PHE A 152 0.73 -3.98 5.64
N LEU A 153 -0.51 -3.48 5.62
CA LEU A 153 -0.78 -2.03 5.68
C LEU A 153 -0.28 -1.40 6.97
N HIS A 154 -0.46 -2.07 8.12
CA HIS A 154 0.06 -1.58 9.38
C HIS A 154 1.60 -1.50 9.37
N ARG A 155 2.29 -2.54 8.88
CA ARG A 155 3.76 -2.53 8.74
C ARG A 155 4.23 -1.45 7.75
N LEU A 156 3.45 -1.18 6.71
CA LEU A 156 3.72 -0.13 5.74
C LEU A 156 3.65 1.25 6.39
N ILE A 157 2.65 1.48 7.25
CA ILE A 157 2.54 2.70 8.08
C ILE A 157 3.72 2.82 9.04
N LEU A 158 4.08 1.77 9.77
CA LEU A 158 5.23 1.79 10.68
C LEU A 158 6.54 2.10 9.95
N ASN A 159 6.74 1.53 8.75
CA ASN A 159 7.91 1.79 7.92
C ASN A 159 7.98 3.27 7.51
N PHE A 160 6.85 3.83 7.05
CA PHE A 160 6.76 5.25 6.75
C PHE A 160 7.06 6.14 7.97
N MET A 161 6.49 5.85 9.14
CA MET A 161 6.75 6.63 10.36
C MET A 161 8.22 6.56 10.78
N HIS A 162 8.88 5.41 10.59
CA HIS A 162 10.32 5.29 10.82
C HIS A 162 11.13 6.19 9.87
N HIS A 163 10.76 6.26 8.59
CA HIS A 163 11.35 7.20 7.66
C HIS A 163 11.09 8.65 8.05
N LEU A 164 9.89 8.98 8.50
CA LEU A 164 9.50 10.34 8.90
C LEU A 164 10.24 10.82 10.15
N ALA A 165 10.52 9.92 11.09
CA ALA A 165 11.31 10.21 12.29
C ALA A 165 12.80 10.48 11.98
N ALA A 166 13.31 10.03 10.82
CA ALA A 166 14.69 10.24 10.41
C ALA A 166 14.91 11.57 9.67
N VAL A 167 13.85 12.38 9.47
CA VAL A 167 13.96 13.68 8.80
C VAL A 167 14.73 14.66 9.69
N PRO A 168 15.75 15.35 9.16
CA PRO A 168 16.48 16.35 9.93
C PRO A 168 15.60 17.57 10.22
N ASP A 169 15.74 18.15 11.41
CA ASP A 169 15.01 19.36 11.82
C ASP A 169 15.35 20.59 10.97
N THR A 170 16.58 20.63 10.45
CA THR A 170 17.11 21.75 9.66
C THR A 170 17.93 21.23 8.48
N GLY A 171 18.00 22.02 7.43
CA GLY A 171 18.76 21.69 6.21
C GLY A 171 17.87 21.37 5.01
N ILE A 172 18.52 21.06 3.90
CA ILE A 172 17.86 20.71 2.64
C ILE A 172 17.46 19.25 2.71
N ILE A 173 16.17 18.98 2.58
CA ILE A 173 15.64 17.62 2.50
C ILE A 173 15.64 17.20 1.02
N ASP A 174 15.99 15.94 0.74
CA ASP A 174 15.93 15.39 -0.61
C ASP A 174 14.50 15.55 -1.20
N PRO A 175 14.33 16.19 -2.37
CA PRO A 175 13.02 16.28 -3.02
C PRO A 175 12.37 14.92 -3.28
N GLY A 176 13.17 13.88 -3.55
CA GLY A 176 12.68 12.51 -3.73
C GLY A 176 12.01 11.97 -2.46
N TYR A 177 12.62 12.22 -1.31
CA TYR A 177 12.06 11.91 0.01
C TYR A 177 10.72 12.61 0.26
N ILE A 178 10.66 13.93 0.02
CA ILE A 178 9.42 14.71 0.25
C ILE A 178 8.30 14.15 -0.62
N HIS A 179 8.61 13.88 -1.90
CA HIS A 179 7.64 13.34 -2.83
C HIS A 179 7.15 11.93 -2.43
N TYR A 180 8.04 11.08 -1.89
CA TYR A 180 7.63 9.81 -1.30
C TYR A 180 6.63 10.01 -0.17
N CYS A 181 6.88 10.96 0.74
CA CYS A 181 5.99 11.23 1.86
C CYS A 181 4.62 11.75 1.41
N GLU A 182 4.58 12.65 0.43
CA GLU A 182 3.33 13.15 -0.16
C GLU A 182 2.51 12.01 -0.77
N ARG A 183 3.14 11.16 -1.59
CA ARG A 183 2.46 10.02 -2.23
C ARG A 183 2.01 8.97 -1.22
N PHE A 184 2.74 8.81 -0.12
CA PHE A 184 2.33 7.93 0.97
C PHE A 184 1.04 8.42 1.63
N LEU A 185 0.95 9.71 1.95
CA LEU A 185 -0.27 10.27 2.53
C LEU A 185 -1.44 10.25 1.54
N GLU A 186 -1.20 10.47 0.25
CA GLU A 186 -2.21 10.28 -0.79
C GLU A 186 -2.79 8.86 -0.78
N LEU A 187 -1.96 7.81 -0.66
CA LEU A 187 -2.44 6.44 -0.49
C LEU A 187 -3.33 6.29 0.75
N MET A 188 -2.97 6.92 1.88
CA MET A 188 -3.78 6.85 3.11
C MET A 188 -5.14 7.52 2.91
N ILE A 189 -5.17 8.68 2.25
CA ILE A 189 -6.40 9.41 1.91
C ILE A 189 -7.29 8.55 1.02
N ASP A 190 -6.76 7.98 -0.05
CA ASP A 190 -7.55 7.17 -0.98
C ASP A 190 -8.16 5.94 -0.30
N LEU A 191 -7.41 5.31 0.61
CA LEU A 191 -7.91 4.21 1.42
C LEU A 191 -9.04 4.65 2.37
N GLU A 192 -8.95 5.84 2.97
CA GLU A 192 -9.97 6.39 3.86
C GLU A 192 -11.17 7.02 3.13
N ALA A 193 -11.01 7.43 1.87
CA ALA A 193 -12.07 8.06 1.08
C ALA A 193 -13.10 7.05 0.56
N SER A 194 -12.73 5.77 0.45
CA SER A 194 -13.59 4.72 -0.12
C SER A 194 -14.11 3.76 0.95
N LEU A 195 -15.43 3.59 1.06
CA LEU A 195 -16.05 2.74 2.10
C LEU A 195 -15.51 1.29 2.15
N PRO A 196 -15.30 0.58 1.02
CA PRO A 196 -14.77 -0.78 1.02
C PRO A 196 -13.39 -0.93 1.67
N THR A 197 -12.52 0.08 1.52
CA THR A 197 -11.17 0.11 2.10
C THR A 197 -11.19 0.67 3.52
N ARG A 198 -11.90 1.79 3.73
CA ARG A 198 -12.00 2.51 5.01
C ARG A 198 -12.55 1.65 6.14
N ARG A 199 -13.57 0.81 5.86
CA ARG A 199 -14.40 0.13 6.87
C ARG A 199 -13.64 -0.51 8.04
N PHE A 200 -12.52 -1.16 7.76
CA PHE A 200 -11.67 -1.79 8.79
C PHE A 200 -10.31 -1.11 8.92
N PHE A 201 -9.85 -0.43 7.86
CA PHE A 201 -8.58 0.27 7.83
C PHE A 201 -8.57 1.51 8.75
N ASN A 202 -9.67 2.25 8.84
CA ASN A 202 -9.78 3.47 9.66
C ASN A 202 -9.36 3.21 11.12
N THR A 203 -9.82 2.12 11.72
CA THR A 203 -9.43 1.73 13.09
C THR A 203 -7.93 1.43 13.21
N VAL A 204 -7.33 0.82 12.18
CA VAL A 204 -5.89 0.52 12.14
C VAL A 204 -5.06 1.79 11.96
N LEU A 205 -5.56 2.73 11.16
CA LEU A 205 -4.94 4.03 10.97
C LEU A 205 -4.95 4.85 12.27
N ASP A 206 -6.08 4.89 12.97
CA ASP A 206 -6.24 5.54 14.28
C ASP A 206 -5.30 4.95 15.35
N ASP A 207 -5.28 3.62 15.49
CA ASP A 207 -4.41 2.88 16.44
C ASP A 207 -2.91 3.06 16.15
N SER A 208 -2.55 3.43 14.91
CA SER A 208 -1.15 3.67 14.53
C SER A 208 -0.62 5.04 14.95
N HIS A 209 -1.51 5.98 15.30
CA HIS A 209 -1.18 7.38 15.59
C HIS A 209 -0.42 8.11 14.47
N LEU A 210 -0.58 7.67 13.21
CA LEU A 210 0.10 8.26 12.06
C LEU A 210 -0.09 9.78 11.98
N LEU A 211 -1.32 10.26 12.17
CA LEU A 211 -1.66 11.69 12.10
C LEU A 211 -0.84 12.52 13.10
N LEU A 212 -0.76 12.06 14.36
CA LEU A 212 0.02 12.73 15.39
C LEU A 212 1.51 12.75 15.02
N VAL A 213 2.04 11.65 14.49
CA VAL A 213 3.44 11.58 14.04
C VAL A 213 3.70 12.52 12.87
N CYS A 214 2.76 12.64 11.93
CA CYS A 214 2.84 13.60 10.83
C CYS A 214 2.85 15.04 11.33
N GLU A 215 1.93 15.42 12.23
CA GLU A 215 1.86 16.77 12.80
C GLU A 215 3.11 17.17 13.57
N MET A 216 3.71 16.22 14.29
CA MET A 216 4.94 16.44 15.05
C MET A 216 6.20 16.42 14.19
N SER A 217 6.10 15.98 12.93
CA SER A 217 7.25 15.89 12.02
C SER A 217 7.84 17.26 11.70
N PRO A 218 9.18 17.38 11.62
CA PRO A 218 9.83 18.61 11.15
C PRO A 218 9.39 19.02 9.74
N LEU A 219 8.95 18.04 8.92
CA LEU A 219 8.53 18.27 7.55
C LEU A 219 7.31 19.21 7.44
N VAL A 220 6.39 19.18 8.42
CA VAL A 220 5.20 20.07 8.44
C VAL A 220 5.59 21.53 8.66
N LYS A 221 6.66 21.77 9.43
CA LYS A 221 7.15 23.12 9.75
C LYS A 221 8.09 23.66 8.66
N ASN A 222 8.63 22.79 7.82
CA ASN A 222 9.57 23.15 6.77
C ASN A 222 8.81 23.72 5.54
N PRO A 223 9.21 24.88 4.98
CA PRO A 223 8.61 25.42 3.75
C PRO A 223 8.60 24.43 2.57
N GLN A 224 9.59 23.53 2.49
CA GLN A 224 9.67 22.49 1.45
C GLN A 224 8.56 21.43 1.59
N GLY A 225 8.02 21.24 2.79
CA GLY A 225 6.96 20.27 3.09
C GLY A 225 5.55 20.86 3.06
N LYS A 226 5.33 22.01 2.42
CA LYS A 226 4.02 22.67 2.39
C LYS A 226 2.90 21.77 1.87
N LEU A 227 3.16 21.03 0.78
CA LEU A 227 2.16 20.09 0.23
C LEU A 227 1.94 18.92 1.19
N PHE A 228 3.00 18.37 1.78
CA PHE A 228 2.88 17.35 2.83
C PHE A 228 1.97 17.81 3.99
N ALA A 229 2.15 19.03 4.49
CA ALA A 229 1.31 19.60 5.54
C ALA A 229 -0.17 19.72 5.12
N GLN A 230 -0.43 20.16 3.89
CA GLN A 230 -1.80 20.25 3.34
C GLN A 230 -2.45 18.86 3.24
N VAL A 231 -1.72 17.89 2.67
CA VAL A 231 -2.21 16.51 2.49
C VAL A 231 -2.43 15.83 3.84
N SER A 232 -1.55 16.03 4.82
CA SER A 232 -1.74 15.52 6.18
C SER A 232 -3.01 16.05 6.83
N CYS A 233 -3.33 17.33 6.62
CA CYS A 233 -4.55 17.94 7.11
C CYS A 233 -5.81 17.31 6.46
N MET A 234 -5.74 16.92 5.18
CA MET A 234 -6.86 16.27 4.50
C MET A 234 -7.25 14.93 5.12
N ILE A 235 -6.30 14.14 5.62
CA ILE A 235 -6.60 12.87 6.30
C ILE A 235 -7.47 13.10 7.54
N CYS A 236 -7.28 14.21 8.27
CA CYS A 236 -8.08 14.53 9.45
C CYS A 236 -9.58 14.75 9.16
N PHE A 237 -9.98 14.94 7.89
CA PHE A 237 -11.37 15.12 7.50
C PHE A 237 -12.09 13.81 7.14
N PHE A 238 -11.34 12.71 6.99
CA PHE A 238 -11.92 11.40 6.76
C PHE A 238 -12.14 10.70 8.07
#